data_AF-A0A1Y4IIX8-F1
#
_entry.id   AF-A0A1Y4IIX8-F1
#
_cell.length_a   1.000
_cell.length_b   1.000
_cell.length_c   1.000
_cell.angle_alpha   90.00
_cell.angle_beta   90.00
_cell.angle_gamma   90.00
#
_symmetry.space_group_name_H-M   'P 1'
#
loop_
_entity.id
_entity.type
_entity.pdbx_description
1 polymer ?
#
loop_
_entity_poly.entity_id
_entity_poly.type
_entity_poly.pdbx_seq_one_letter_code
_entity_poly.pdbx_strand_id
1 'polypeptide(L)'
;MFTEKQYEIADKILATVKQNAGRCNIDQFYNGLPDYDNHTMDYEYMKETLMKRYHAIEYMGKDEYWLILTNEGESIATIGLKKHLQKSADKEELEDKKLKLDVANGWVSLFKFAWWVLAAITGAVVDSLAGNPIGNLIRRLIE
;
A
#
# COMPACT_ATOMS: atom_id res chain seq x y z
N MET A 1 0.36 12.63 -12.01
CA MET A 1 1.04 11.51 -12.70
C MET A 1 2.20 12.11 -13.49
N PHE A 2 3.40 11.56 -13.38
CA PHE A 2 4.55 12.06 -14.16
C PHE A 2 4.48 11.61 -15.61
N THR A 3 5.12 12.36 -16.50
CA THR A 3 5.32 11.98 -17.90
C THR A 3 6.47 10.98 -18.03
N GLU A 4 6.56 10.26 -19.16
CA GLU A 4 7.69 9.34 -19.43
C GLU A 4 9.04 10.07 -19.35
N LYS A 5 9.12 11.28 -19.91
CA LYS A 5 10.33 12.12 -19.84
C LYS A 5 10.73 12.44 -18.40
N GLN A 6 9.77 12.71 -17.52
CA GLN A 6 10.05 12.98 -16.10
C GLN A 6 10.55 11.73 -15.37
N TYR A 7 10.05 10.53 -15.70
CA TYR A 7 10.59 9.28 -15.17
C TYR A 7 12.04 9.05 -15.65
N GLU A 8 12.31 9.26 -16.93
CA GLU A 8 13.67 9.14 -17.48
C GLU A 8 14.64 10.12 -16.83
N ILE A 9 14.22 11.38 -16.61
CA ILE A 9 15.04 12.39 -15.95
C ILE A 9 15.30 12.02 -14.50
N ALA A 10 14.30 11.53 -13.76
CA ALA A 10 14.49 11.03 -12.40
C ALA A 10 15.50 9.89 -12.35
N ASP A 11 15.37 8.91 -13.25
CA ASP A 11 16.27 7.77 -13.30
C ASP A 11 17.70 8.21 -13.66
N LYS A 12 17.88 9.18 -14.56
CA LYS A 12 19.18 9.79 -14.89
C LYS A 12 19.81 10.52 -13.68
N ILE A 13 19.03 11.29 -12.93
CA ILE A 13 19.47 11.97 -11.71
C ILE A 13 19.99 10.93 -10.71
N LEU A 14 19.19 9.91 -10.41
CA LEU A 14 19.56 8.86 -9.45
C LEU A 14 20.76 8.04 -9.92
N ALA A 15 20.83 7.71 -11.21
CA ALA A 15 21.98 7.02 -11.78
C ALA A 15 23.27 7.83 -11.64
N THR A 16 23.22 9.16 -11.84
CA THR A 16 24.38 10.05 -11.71
C THR A 16 24.93 10.07 -10.29
N VAL A 17 24.05 10.17 -9.28
CA VAL A 17 24.48 10.11 -7.87
C VAL A 17 25.02 8.71 -7.53
N LYS A 18 24.36 7.65 -8.01
CA LYS A 18 24.76 6.25 -7.77
C LYS A 18 26.11 5.90 -8.40
N GLN A 19 26.40 6.40 -9.60
CA GLN A 19 27.69 6.22 -10.27
C GLN A 19 28.86 6.80 -9.47
N ASN A 20 28.61 7.86 -8.69
CA ASN A 20 29.57 8.44 -7.76
C ASN A 20 29.51 7.76 -6.37
N ALA A 21 29.32 6.44 -6.33
CA ALA A 21 29.21 5.64 -5.10
C ALA A 21 28.13 6.16 -4.13
N GLY A 22 27.04 6.73 -4.65
CA GLY A 22 25.94 7.26 -3.86
C GLY A 22 26.20 8.64 -3.25
N ARG A 23 27.31 9.32 -3.59
CA ARG A 23 27.60 10.67 -3.10
C ARG A 23 28.37 11.47 -4.16
N CYS A 24 27.85 12.62 -4.55
CA CYS A 24 28.53 13.53 -5.48
C CYS A 24 28.46 14.97 -4.99
N ASN A 25 29.46 15.78 -5.32
CA ASN A 25 29.31 17.23 -5.17
C ASN A 25 28.46 17.80 -6.31
N ILE A 26 28.02 19.04 -6.16
CA ILE A 26 27.12 19.69 -7.12
C ILE A 26 27.74 19.80 -8.52
N ASP A 27 29.05 20.05 -8.62
CA ASP A 27 29.75 20.12 -9.91
C ASP A 27 29.76 18.77 -10.63
N GLN A 28 30.07 17.68 -9.91
CA GLN A 28 30.01 16.31 -10.41
C GLN A 28 28.59 15.90 -10.80
N PHE A 29 27.61 16.36 -10.02
CA PHE A 29 26.21 16.10 -10.29
C PHE A 29 25.80 16.70 -11.63
N TYR A 30 25.95 18.02 -11.82
CA TYR A 30 25.53 18.68 -13.06
C TYR A 30 26.34 18.24 -14.29
N ASN A 31 27.66 18.03 -14.13
CA ASN A 31 28.49 17.53 -15.23
C ASN A 31 28.16 16.08 -15.64
N GLY A 32 27.56 15.30 -14.75
CA GLY A 32 27.12 13.93 -15.03
C GLY A 32 25.76 13.85 -15.74
N LEU A 33 24.98 14.94 -15.75
CA LEU A 33 23.65 14.96 -16.35
C LEU A 33 23.75 15.22 -17.87
N PRO A 34 23.28 14.29 -18.71
CA PRO A 34 23.31 14.49 -20.15
C PRO A 34 22.32 15.58 -20.55
N ASP A 35 22.78 16.51 -21.38
CA ASP A 35 21.97 17.58 -21.95
C ASP A 35 21.30 18.49 -20.91
N TYR A 36 21.99 18.72 -19.78
CA TYR A 36 21.47 19.51 -18.67
C TYR A 36 21.06 20.92 -19.10
N ASP A 37 21.92 21.64 -19.83
CA ASP A 37 21.68 23.04 -20.19
C ASP A 37 20.37 23.23 -20.97
N ASN A 38 20.06 22.31 -21.90
CA ASN A 38 18.84 22.34 -22.71
C ASN A 38 17.59 21.89 -21.93
N HIS A 39 17.76 21.24 -20.77
CA HIS A 39 16.68 20.68 -19.96
C HIS A 39 16.75 21.11 -18.48
N THR A 40 17.37 22.26 -18.21
CA THR A 40 17.66 22.75 -16.85
C THR A 40 16.43 22.73 -15.96
N MET A 41 15.29 23.27 -16.42
CA MET A 41 14.05 23.29 -15.64
C MET A 41 13.51 21.90 -15.32
N ASP A 42 13.58 20.96 -16.27
CA ASP A 42 13.09 19.60 -16.07
C ASP A 42 13.96 18.87 -15.03
N TYR A 43 15.28 19.03 -15.11
CA TYR A 43 16.22 18.45 -14.15
C TYR A 43 16.06 19.04 -12.75
N GLU A 44 15.97 20.36 -12.62
CA GLU A 44 15.78 21.02 -11.32
C GLU A 44 14.45 20.63 -10.67
N TYR A 45 13.37 20.62 -11.44
CA TYR A 45 12.06 20.18 -10.96
C TYR A 45 12.10 18.73 -10.46
N MET A 46 12.72 17.82 -11.21
CA MET A 46 12.82 16.43 -10.81
C MET A 46 13.77 16.22 -9.64
N LYS A 47 14.87 16.98 -9.55
CA LYS A 47 15.78 16.97 -8.40
C LYS A 47 15.02 17.35 -7.12
N GLU A 48 14.31 18.48 -7.15
CA GLU A 48 13.52 18.93 -6.01
C GLU A 48 12.42 17.92 -5.63
N THR A 49 11.78 17.33 -6.63
CA THR A 49 10.76 16.29 -6.43
C THR A 49 11.34 15.05 -5.74
N LEU A 50 12.49 14.56 -6.21
CA LEU A 50 13.19 13.43 -5.63
C LEU A 50 13.66 13.71 -4.20
N MET A 51 14.06 14.94 -3.90
CA MET A 51 14.43 15.35 -2.55
C MET A 51 13.21 15.45 -1.62
N LYS A 52 12.20 16.23 -2.00
CA LYS A 52 11.11 16.63 -1.09
C LYS A 52 9.98 15.62 -0.98
N ARG A 53 9.67 14.88 -2.05
CA ARG A 53 8.51 13.98 -2.08
C ARG A 53 8.89 12.52 -1.88
N TYR A 54 10.05 12.12 -2.42
CA TYR A 54 10.49 10.73 -2.40
C TYR A 54 11.64 10.48 -1.45
N HIS A 55 12.24 11.54 -0.88
CA HIS A 55 13.41 11.44 -0.02
C HIS A 55 14.50 10.56 -0.62
N ALA A 56 14.65 10.58 -1.95
CA ALA A 56 15.55 9.69 -2.69
C ALA A 56 16.99 10.21 -2.68
N ILE A 57 17.14 11.54 -2.70
CA ILE A 57 18.42 12.23 -2.60
C ILE A 57 18.30 13.35 -1.58
N GLU A 58 19.40 13.67 -0.91
CA GLU A 58 19.44 14.70 0.12
C GLU A 58 20.75 15.47 0.08
N TYR A 59 20.75 16.71 0.60
CA TYR A 59 21.99 17.44 0.82
C TYR A 59 22.71 16.91 2.05
N MET A 60 24.03 16.75 1.94
CA MET A 60 24.86 16.41 3.08
C MET A 60 25.22 17.67 3.86
N GLY A 61 24.52 17.87 4.97
CA GLY A 61 24.74 19.02 5.86
C GLY A 61 24.08 20.29 5.34
N LYS A 62 24.53 21.44 5.86
CA LYS A 62 23.88 22.75 5.62
C LYS A 62 24.39 23.48 4.38
N ASP A 63 25.52 23.07 3.83
CA ASP A 63 26.21 23.85 2.80
C ASP A 63 25.74 23.52 1.37
N GLU A 64 24.72 22.67 1.22
CA GLU A 64 24.08 22.26 -0.05
C GLU A 64 25.04 21.83 -1.18
N TYR A 65 26.31 21.58 -0.84
CA TYR A 65 27.39 21.35 -1.81
C TYR A 65 27.55 19.88 -2.20
N TRP A 66 26.96 18.98 -1.41
CA TRP A 66 27.05 17.54 -1.59
C TRP A 66 25.66 16.94 -1.62
N LEU A 67 25.40 16.12 -2.63
CA LEU A 67 24.21 15.27 -2.74
C LEU A 67 24.57 13.83 -2.35
N ILE A 68 23.73 13.24 -1.51
CA ILE A 68 23.80 11.83 -1.13
C ILE A 68 22.55 11.11 -1.58
N LEU A 69 22.71 9.84 -1.93
CA LEU A 69 21.62 8.91 -2.18
C LEU A 69 21.18 8.31 -0.84
N THR A 70 19.88 8.33 -0.56
CA THR A 70 19.33 7.71 0.65
C THR A 70 19.07 6.22 0.42
N ASN A 71 18.68 5.50 1.48
CA ASN A 71 18.23 4.10 1.34
C ASN A 71 17.02 3.97 0.40
N GLU A 72 16.10 4.94 0.45
CA GLU A 72 14.95 4.99 -0.46
C GLU A 72 15.40 5.27 -1.89
N GLY A 73 16.34 6.21 -2.06
CA GLY A 73 16.96 6.49 -3.34
C GLY A 73 17.67 5.31 -3.97
N GLU A 74 18.37 4.49 -3.18
CA GLU A 74 19.05 3.28 -3.66
C GLU A 74 18.05 2.24 -4.18
N SER A 75 16.94 2.06 -3.47
CA SER A 75 15.82 1.22 -3.88
C SER A 75 15.25 1.72 -5.22
N ILE A 76 14.92 3.02 -5.30
CA ILE A 76 14.36 3.64 -6.50
C ILE A 76 15.36 3.59 -7.67
N ALA A 77 16.64 3.89 -7.45
CA ALA A 77 17.68 3.85 -8.47
C ALA A 77 17.89 2.44 -9.06
N THR A 78 17.58 1.41 -8.29
CA THR A 78 17.73 0.01 -8.71
C THR A 78 16.55 -0.49 -9.54
N ILE A 79 15.32 -0.06 -9.21
CA ILE A 79 14.10 -0.56 -9.86
C ILE A 79 13.47 0.43 -10.85
N GLY A 80 13.84 1.71 -10.76
CA GLY A 80 13.25 2.85 -11.49
C GLY A 80 12.03 3.45 -10.77
N LEU A 81 11.89 4.79 -10.84
CA LEU A 81 10.82 5.51 -10.14
C LEU A 81 9.41 5.06 -10.54
N LYS A 82 9.20 4.79 -11.83
CA LYS A 82 7.90 4.33 -12.34
C LYS A 82 7.47 3.00 -11.72
N LYS A 83 8.38 2.03 -11.65
CA LYS A 83 8.10 0.71 -11.07
C LYS A 83 7.96 0.79 -9.55
N HIS A 84 8.72 1.67 -8.90
CA HIS A 84 8.58 1.93 -7.49
C HIS A 84 7.15 2.41 -7.15
N LEU A 85 6.63 3.39 -7.89
CA LEU A 85 5.28 3.91 -7.71
C LEU A 85 4.20 2.86 -7.98
N GLN A 86 4.34 2.05 -9.02
CA GLN A 86 3.41 0.95 -9.32
C GLN A 86 3.36 -0.04 -8.16
N LYS A 87 4.52 -0.46 -7.63
CA LYS A 87 4.59 -1.39 -6.51
C LYS A 87 3.93 -0.85 -5.24
N SER A 88 4.03 0.46 -5.01
CA SER A 88 3.36 1.11 -3.87
C SER A 88 1.85 1.16 -4.06
N ALA A 89 1.36 1.48 -5.26
CA ALA A 89 -0.07 1.46 -5.59
C ALA A 89 -0.66 0.04 -5.50
N ASP A 90 0.06 -0.97 -6.00
CA ASP A 90 -0.37 -2.37 -5.96
C ASP A 90 -0.45 -2.90 -4.52
N LYS A 91 0.46 -2.44 -3.63
CA LYS A 91 0.41 -2.78 -2.21
C LYS A 91 -0.80 -2.16 -1.51
N GLU A 92 -1.10 -0.90 -1.80
CA GLU A 92 -2.26 -0.21 -1.23
C GLU A 92 -3.57 -0.88 -1.67
N GLU A 93 -3.68 -1.25 -2.96
CA GLU A 93 -4.84 -2.00 -3.48
C GLU A 93 -4.95 -3.40 -2.85
N LEU A 94 -3.81 -4.08 -2.60
CA LEU A 94 -3.79 -5.37 -1.93
C LEU A 94 -4.25 -5.27 -0.47
N GLU A 95 -3.84 -4.22 0.25
CA GLU A 95 -4.25 -3.98 1.63
C GLU A 95 -5.75 -3.66 1.71
N ASP A 96 -6.28 -2.83 0.82
CA ASP A 96 -7.73 -2.56 0.75
C ASP A 96 -8.54 -3.83 0.43
N LYS A 97 -8.05 -4.68 -0.49
CA LYS A 97 -8.67 -5.98 -0.78
C LYS A 97 -8.65 -6.92 0.42
N LYS A 98 -7.55 -6.98 1.17
CA LYS A 98 -7.47 -7.79 2.40
C LYS A 98 -8.45 -7.28 3.46
N LEU A 99 -8.54 -5.97 3.64
CA LEU A 99 -9.42 -5.34 4.62
C LEU A 99 -10.89 -5.62 4.28
N LYS A 100 -11.27 -5.53 2.99
CA LYS A 100 -12.60 -5.95 2.51
C LYS A 100 -12.87 -7.43 2.72
N LEU A 101 -11.88 -8.30 2.50
CA LEU A 101 -12.01 -9.74 2.73
C LEU A 101 -12.21 -10.06 4.22
N ASP A 102 -11.46 -9.41 5.12
CA ASP A 102 -11.60 -9.61 6.57
C ASP A 102 -12.96 -9.11 7.07
N VAL A 103 -13.44 -7.97 6.57
CA VAL A 103 -14.79 -7.49 6.84
C VAL A 103 -15.82 -8.52 6.37
N ALA A 104 -15.72 -8.99 5.12
CA ALA A 104 -16.63 -10.00 4.59
C ALA A 104 -16.61 -11.31 5.40
N ASN A 105 -15.44 -11.77 5.81
CA ASN A 105 -15.28 -12.95 6.67
C ASN A 105 -15.92 -12.74 8.06
N GLY A 106 -15.80 -11.54 8.63
CA GLY A 106 -16.47 -11.16 9.87
C GLY A 106 -18.00 -11.22 9.75
N TRP A 107 -18.58 -10.70 8.65
CA TRP A 107 -20.01 -10.79 8.37
C TRP A 107 -20.48 -12.22 8.19
N VAL A 108 -19.74 -13.04 7.42
CA VAL A 108 -20.07 -14.46 7.23
C VAL A 108 -20.05 -15.23 8.56
N SER A 109 -19.12 -14.91 9.47
CA SER A 109 -19.09 -15.49 10.81
C SER A 109 -20.32 -15.12 11.64
N LEU A 110 -20.73 -13.85 11.59
CA LEU A 110 -21.96 -13.34 12.22
C LEU A 110 -23.22 -14.01 11.68
N PHE A 111 -23.32 -14.20 10.36
CA PHE A 111 -24.43 -14.93 9.74
C PHE A 111 -24.46 -16.41 10.13
N LYS A 112 -23.30 -17.08 10.19
CA LYS A 112 -23.21 -18.46 10.68
C LYS A 112 -23.63 -18.57 12.14
N PHE A 113 -23.23 -17.62 12.98
CA PHE A 113 -23.64 -17.58 14.38
C PHE A 113 -25.16 -17.38 14.51
N ALA A 114 -25.74 -16.42 13.79
CA ALA A 114 -27.19 -16.19 13.77
C ALA A 114 -27.97 -17.43 13.30
N TRP A 115 -27.46 -18.12 12.28
CA TRP A 115 -28.05 -19.38 11.82
C TRP A 115 -27.93 -20.48 12.89
N TRP A 116 -26.78 -20.61 13.55
CA TRP A 116 -26.61 -21.57 14.65
C TRP A 116 -27.62 -21.34 15.78
N VAL A 117 -27.83 -20.07 16.17
CA VAL A 117 -28.85 -19.69 17.16
C VAL A 117 -30.25 -20.06 16.67
N LEU A 118 -30.59 -19.76 15.40
CA LEU A 118 -31.89 -20.10 14.83
C LEU A 118 -32.13 -21.62 14.80
N ALA A 119 -31.12 -22.40 14.39
CA ALA A 119 -31.19 -23.86 14.36
C ALA A 119 -31.37 -24.45 15.77
N ALA A 120 -30.69 -23.90 16.78
CA ALA A 120 -30.83 -24.33 18.17
C ALA A 120 -32.25 -24.06 18.72
N ILE A 121 -32.85 -22.91 18.41
CA ILE A 121 -34.23 -22.58 18.79
C ILE A 121 -35.21 -23.53 18.10
N THR A 122 -35.02 -23.78 16.81
CA THR A 122 -35.90 -24.67 16.03
C THR A 122 -35.80 -26.12 16.52
N GLY A 123 -34.59 -26.58 16.86
CA GLY A 123 -34.36 -27.90 17.46
C GLY A 123 -35.04 -28.05 18.82
N ALA A 124 -34.95 -27.04 19.69
CA ALA A 124 -35.62 -27.06 21.00
C ALA A 124 -37.15 -27.11 20.90
N VAL A 125 -37.76 -26.46 19.88
CA VAL A 125 -39.21 -26.53 19.63
C VAL A 125 -39.63 -27.89 19.10
N VAL A 126 -38.82 -28.52 18.23
CA VAL A 126 -39.09 -29.86 17.68
C VAL A 126 -38.91 -30.94 18.76
N ASP A 127 -37.87 -30.86 19.61
CA ASP A 127 -37.72 -31.76 20.75
C ASP A 127 -38.82 -31.58 21.80
N SER A 128 -39.30 -30.34 22.01
CA SER A 128 -40.48 -30.07 22.85
C SER A 128 -41.79 -30.63 22.27
N LEU A 129 -41.87 -30.85 20.95
CA LEU A 129 -43.04 -31.46 20.30
C LEU A 129 -42.94 -32.99 20.23
N ALA A 130 -41.74 -33.55 20.04
CA ALA A 130 -41.50 -34.99 19.93
C ALA A 130 -41.34 -35.68 21.30
N GLY A 131 -40.93 -34.95 22.35
CA GLY A 131 -40.74 -35.42 23.72
C GLY A 131 -41.76 -34.86 24.74
N ASN A 132 -43.05 -35.16 24.54
CA ASN A 132 -44.19 -35.22 25.49
C ASN A 132 -44.02 -34.61 26.92
N PRO A 133 -44.90 -33.69 27.41
CA PRO A 133 -46.17 -34.13 28.05
C PRO A 133 -47.38 -33.17 27.94
N ILE A 134 -47.25 -31.98 27.34
CA ILE A 134 -48.27 -30.91 27.43
C ILE A 134 -49.55 -31.26 26.64
N GLY A 135 -49.43 -31.96 25.51
CA GLY A 135 -50.58 -32.43 24.74
C GLY A 135 -51.50 -33.38 25.51
N ASN A 136 -50.95 -34.18 26.42
CA ASN A 136 -51.72 -35.08 27.28
C ASN A 136 -52.35 -34.37 28.50
N LEU A 137 -51.81 -33.20 28.89
CA LEU A 137 -52.37 -32.39 29.98
C LEU A 137 -53.61 -31.62 29.52
N ILE A 138 -53.60 -31.11 28.29
CA ILE A 138 -54.74 -30.36 27.69
C ILE A 138 -55.91 -31.30 27.42
N ARG A 139 -55.67 -32.56 27.03
CA ARG A 139 -56.72 -33.55 26.79
C ARG A 139 -57.44 -34.00 28.08
N ARG A 140 -56.75 -34.02 29.22
CA ARG A 140 -57.34 -34.33 30.55
C ARG A 140 -58.12 -33.19 31.19
N LEU A 141 -58.08 -31.98 30.63
CA LEU A 141 -58.82 -30.81 31.12
C LEU A 141 -60.11 -30.53 30.34
N ILE A 142 -60.35 -31.26 29.24
CA ILE A 142 -61.48 -31.06 28.32
C ILE A 142 -62.48 -32.25 28.35
N GLU A 143 -62.12 -33.38 28.96
CA GLU A 143 -63.03 -34.49 29.31
C GLU A 143 -63.42 -34.42 30.79
#